data_AF-A0A931YBK1-F1
#
_entry.id   AF-A0A931YBK1-F1
#
_cell.length_a   1.000
_cell.length_b   1.000
_cell.length_c   1.000
_cell.angle_alpha   90.00
_cell.angle_beta   90.00
_cell.angle_gamma   90.00
#
_symmetry.space_group_name_H-M   'P 1'
#
loop_
_entity.id
_entity.type
_entity.pdbx_description
1 polymer ?
#
loop_
_entity_poly.entity_id
_entity_poly.type
_entity_poly.pdbx_seq_one_letter_code
_entity_poly.pdbx_strand_id
1 'polypeptide(L)'
;MNFFQAIILSIVQGVTEFLPISSTGHINLLQKLFGLTPSLSFDIFLNTASLVAVIFFFRKKVPYFITNLRYIVVGTVPAIIAGVLFKDQIEALFSSTRTLPYEFIFTAITLFLTKLFVSKDAKLTYKSALIIGIFQTLAIIPAISRSGSTIFAGLMLGLSPLEAFSFSFGLFIPASFGALALDLKDISSLDLFSLTSISAFIVTALVSYISLLYLQKVLTNHYLWKFGFYCLALGLGLFFLI
;
A
#
# COMPACT_ATOMS: atom_id res chain seq x y z
N MET A 1 17.51 -0.58 -15.85
CA MET A 1 16.17 -0.04 -16.18
C MET A 1 16.34 1.19 -17.06
N ASN A 2 15.63 1.26 -18.18
CA ASN A 2 15.64 2.45 -19.04
C ASN A 2 14.58 3.49 -18.61
N PHE A 3 14.64 4.69 -19.17
CA PHE A 3 13.72 5.79 -18.85
C PHE A 3 12.24 5.40 -19.01
N PHE A 4 11.89 4.72 -20.11
CA PHE A 4 10.51 4.33 -20.40
C PHE A 4 9.95 3.33 -19.39
N GLN A 5 10.74 2.31 -19.03
CA GLN A 5 10.39 1.34 -17.99
C GLN A 5 10.19 2.02 -16.63
N ALA A 6 11.05 2.98 -16.28
CA ALA A 6 10.94 3.73 -15.03
C ALA A 6 9.62 4.53 -14.95
N ILE A 7 9.21 5.18 -16.05
CA ILE A 7 7.94 5.92 -16.10
C ILE A 7 6.73 4.99 -15.96
N ILE A 8 6.75 3.81 -16.61
CA ILE A 8 5.66 2.84 -16.46
C ILE A 8 5.55 2.36 -15.00
N LEU A 9 6.68 1.97 -14.39
CA LEU A 9 6.70 1.56 -12.98
C LEU A 9 6.24 2.69 -12.06
N SER A 10 6.56 3.94 -12.37
CA SER A 10 6.13 5.12 -11.61
C SER A 10 4.62 5.34 -11.66
N ILE A 11 4.01 5.22 -12.85
CA ILE A 11 2.56 5.31 -13.01
C ILE A 11 1.90 4.16 -12.25
N VAL A 12 2.41 2.94 -12.41
CA VAL A 12 1.86 1.75 -11.77
C VAL A 12 1.96 1.88 -10.26
N GLN A 13 3.11 2.25 -9.70
CA GLN A 13 3.26 2.52 -8.28
C GLN A 13 2.24 3.56 -7.81
N GLY A 14 2.14 4.70 -8.49
CA GLY A 14 1.24 5.77 -8.09
C GLY A 14 -0.24 5.37 -8.10
N VAL A 15 -0.65 4.50 -9.03
CA VAL A 15 -2.01 3.94 -9.05
C VAL A 15 -2.18 2.92 -7.93
N THR A 16 -1.30 1.92 -7.89
CA THR A 16 -1.51 0.69 -7.13
C THR A 16 -1.12 0.78 -5.66
N GLU A 17 -0.35 1.79 -5.25
CA GLU A 17 0.01 1.99 -3.84
C GLU A 17 -1.22 2.31 -2.98
N PHE A 18 -2.20 2.98 -3.57
CA PHE A 18 -3.40 3.42 -2.84
C PHE A 18 -4.64 2.67 -3.23
N LEU A 19 -4.88 2.46 -4.54
CA LEU A 19 -5.96 1.58 -4.93
C LEU A 19 -5.74 0.23 -4.27
N PRO A 20 -6.80 -0.44 -3.78
CA PRO A 20 -6.62 -1.58 -2.90
C PRO A 20 -6.26 -2.85 -3.69
N ILE A 21 -5.32 -2.76 -4.62
CA ILE A 21 -4.94 -3.79 -5.60
C ILE A 21 -3.46 -4.18 -5.48
N SER A 22 -2.77 -3.72 -4.43
CA SER A 22 -1.37 -4.03 -4.10
C SER A 22 -0.31 -3.53 -5.10
N SER A 23 0.47 -2.52 -4.70
CA SER A 23 1.60 -2.02 -5.47
C SER A 23 2.73 -3.03 -5.62
N THR A 24 3.13 -3.66 -4.52
CA THR A 24 4.23 -4.62 -4.49
C THR A 24 4.03 -5.77 -5.48
N GLY A 25 2.81 -6.31 -5.56
CA GLY A 25 2.48 -7.36 -6.53
C GLY A 25 2.61 -6.90 -7.98
N HIS A 26 2.14 -5.68 -8.30
CA HIS A 26 2.21 -5.13 -9.67
C HIS A 26 3.63 -4.75 -10.09
N ILE A 27 4.39 -4.14 -9.18
CA ILE A 27 5.77 -3.74 -9.42
C ILE A 27 6.65 -4.97 -9.63
N ASN A 28 6.55 -5.98 -8.77
CA ASN A 28 7.28 -7.25 -8.93
C ASN A 28 6.94 -7.95 -10.26
N LEU A 29 5.65 -8.00 -10.62
CA LEU A 29 5.21 -8.60 -11.87
C LEU A 29 5.78 -7.84 -13.09
N LEU A 30 5.70 -6.51 -13.11
CA LEU A 30 6.20 -5.72 -14.23
C LEU A 30 7.72 -5.76 -14.35
N GLN A 31 8.45 -5.76 -13.24
CA GLN A 31 9.90 -5.93 -13.27
C GLN A 31 10.27 -7.28 -13.89
N LYS A 32 9.58 -8.37 -13.51
CA LYS A 32 9.75 -9.70 -14.14
C LYS A 32 9.43 -9.67 -15.64
N LEU A 33 8.31 -9.06 -16.03
CA LEU A 33 7.90 -8.96 -17.45
C LEU A 33 8.87 -8.12 -18.29
N PHE A 34 9.51 -7.11 -17.70
CA PHE A 34 10.57 -6.32 -18.34
C PHE A 34 11.94 -6.99 -18.30
N GLY A 35 12.08 -8.18 -17.70
CA GLY A 35 13.36 -8.85 -17.52
C GLY A 35 14.32 -8.08 -16.60
N LEU A 36 13.78 -7.26 -15.70
CA LEU A 36 14.55 -6.50 -14.72
C LEU A 36 14.80 -7.35 -13.48
N THR A 37 15.97 -7.17 -12.87
CA THR A 37 16.24 -7.67 -11.53
C THR A 37 15.43 -6.84 -10.52
N PRO A 38 14.65 -7.49 -9.62
CA PRO A 38 13.95 -6.80 -8.55
C PRO A 38 14.84 -5.79 -7.82
N SER A 39 14.39 -4.54 -7.72
CA SER A 39 15.15 -3.46 -7.07
C SER A 39 14.38 -2.88 -5.91
N LEU A 40 14.64 -3.41 -4.70
CA LEU A 40 14.03 -2.93 -3.47
C LEU A 40 14.29 -1.42 -3.26
N SER A 41 15.50 -0.94 -3.55
CA SER A 41 15.85 0.49 -3.45
C SER A 41 14.98 1.37 -4.34
N PHE A 42 14.70 0.94 -5.57
CA PHE A 42 13.85 1.70 -6.48
C PHE A 42 12.39 1.68 -6.02
N ASP A 43 11.90 0.54 -5.53
CA ASP A 43 10.53 0.40 -5.04
C ASP A 43 10.29 1.30 -3.81
N ILE A 44 11.25 1.36 -2.89
CA ILE A 44 11.20 2.25 -1.72
C ILE A 44 11.31 3.71 -2.14
N PHE A 45 12.14 4.02 -3.14
CA PHE A 45 12.21 5.37 -3.71
C PHE A 45 10.86 5.83 -4.27
N LEU A 46 10.17 4.99 -5.04
CA LEU A 46 8.83 5.31 -5.54
C LEU A 46 7.78 5.36 -4.40
N ASN A 47 7.87 4.47 -3.40
CA ASN A 47 7.00 4.52 -2.22
C ASN A 47 7.17 5.85 -1.46
N THR A 48 8.40 6.38 -1.40
CA THR A 48 8.70 7.69 -0.81
C THR A 48 8.02 8.82 -1.57
N ALA A 49 7.96 8.75 -2.90
CA ALA A 49 7.18 9.69 -3.71
C ALA A 49 5.68 9.62 -3.40
N SER A 50 5.13 8.41 -3.22
CA SER A 50 3.75 8.20 -2.77
C SER A 50 3.51 8.76 -1.36
N LEU A 51 4.47 8.62 -0.44
CA LEU A 51 4.40 9.20 0.90
C LEU A 51 4.29 10.73 0.85
N VAL A 52 5.06 11.41 -0.01
CA VAL A 52 4.92 12.85 -0.23
C VAL A 52 3.51 13.22 -0.69
N ALA A 53 2.92 12.44 -1.60
CA ALA A 53 1.55 12.66 -2.05
C ALA A 53 0.53 12.50 -0.92
N VAL A 54 0.70 11.53 0.00
CA VAL A 54 -0.16 11.35 1.18
C VAL A 54 -0.06 12.55 2.12
N ILE A 55 1.16 12.98 2.45
CA ILE A 55 1.38 14.14 3.34
C ILE A 55 0.70 15.38 2.74
N PHE A 56 0.88 15.61 1.44
CA PHE A 56 0.26 16.74 0.75
C PHE A 56 -1.27 16.61 0.71
N PHE A 57 -1.81 15.44 0.39
CA PHE A 57 -3.25 15.19 0.34
C PHE A 57 -3.91 15.48 1.70
N PHE A 58 -3.33 14.98 2.79
CA PHE A 58 -3.87 15.12 4.12
C PHE A 58 -3.37 16.38 4.88
N ARG A 59 -2.73 17.34 4.22
CA ARG A 59 -2.22 18.58 4.86
C ARG A 59 -3.27 19.33 5.68
N LYS A 60 -4.55 19.27 5.30
CA LYS A 60 -5.67 19.88 6.03
C LYS A 60 -6.22 19.02 7.18
N LYS A 61 -5.84 17.73 7.25
CA LYS A 61 -6.21 16.77 8.29
C LYS A 61 -5.10 16.56 9.34
N VAL A 62 -4.05 17.38 9.37
CA VAL A 62 -3.01 17.32 10.40
C VAL A 62 -3.57 17.28 11.84
N PRO A 63 -4.60 18.08 12.21
CA PRO A 63 -5.19 18.00 13.55
C PRO A 63 -5.79 16.64 13.89
N TYR A 64 -6.36 15.94 12.91
CA TYR A 64 -6.88 14.58 13.07
C TYR A 64 -5.76 13.61 13.45
N PHE A 65 -4.62 13.66 12.76
CA PHE A 65 -3.50 12.76 13.04
C PHE A 65 -2.86 13.04 14.39
N ILE A 66 -2.72 14.32 14.78
CA ILE A 66 -2.21 14.69 16.11
C ILE A 66 -3.13 14.14 17.19
N THR A 67 -4.45 14.33 17.05
CA THR A 67 -5.45 13.86 18.03
C THR A 67 -5.47 12.33 18.15
N ASN A 68 -5.24 11.62 17.03
CA ASN A 68 -5.29 10.16 16.98
C ASN A 68 -3.91 9.49 17.02
N LEU A 69 -2.83 10.24 17.32
CA LEU A 69 -1.45 9.76 17.24
C LEU A 69 -1.22 8.50 18.07
N ARG A 70 -1.80 8.44 19.29
CA ARG A 70 -1.70 7.27 20.17
C ARG A 70 -2.25 5.98 19.55
N TYR A 71 -3.33 6.09 18.76
CA TYR A 71 -3.90 4.95 18.05
C TYR A 71 -3.08 4.58 16.83
N ILE A 72 -2.55 5.57 16.12
CA ILE A 72 -1.67 5.36 14.98
C ILE A 72 -0.42 4.60 15.43
N VAL A 73 0.24 5.03 16.50
CA VAL A 73 1.40 4.35 17.08
C VAL A 73 1.05 2.90 17.42
N VAL A 74 -0.03 2.66 18.16
CA VAL A 74 -0.46 1.30 18.55
C VAL A 74 -0.76 0.43 17.32
N GLY A 75 -1.39 0.98 16.29
CA GLY A 75 -1.69 0.25 15.06
C GLY A 75 -0.47 -0.01 14.19
N THR A 76 0.57 0.82 14.24
CA THR A 76 1.78 0.62 13.42
C THR A 76 2.75 -0.36 14.07
N VAL A 77 2.77 -0.49 15.40
CA VAL A 77 3.68 -1.36 16.15
C VAL A 77 3.74 -2.81 15.63
N PRO A 78 2.61 -3.52 15.39
CA PRO A 78 2.65 -4.89 14.86
C PRO A 78 3.42 -5.02 13.54
N ALA A 79 3.24 -4.07 12.62
CA ALA A 79 3.90 -4.08 11.33
C ALA A 79 5.41 -3.79 11.45
N ILE A 80 5.80 -2.88 12.35
CA ILE A 80 7.22 -2.60 12.63
C ILE A 80 7.90 -3.84 13.21
N ILE A 81 7.27 -4.48 14.21
CA ILE A 81 7.81 -5.68 14.84
C ILE A 81 8.00 -6.78 13.79
N ALA A 82 7.00 -7.02 12.96
CA ALA A 82 7.10 -8.03 11.91
C ALA A 82 8.16 -7.68 10.85
N GLY A 83 8.21 -6.43 10.41
CA GLY A 83 9.19 -5.96 9.43
C GLY A 83 10.64 -6.11 9.89
N VAL A 84 10.90 -5.93 11.19
CA VAL A 84 12.24 -6.10 11.78
C VAL A 84 12.56 -7.57 12.06
N LEU A 85 11.63 -8.32 12.67
CA LEU A 85 11.88 -9.72 13.06
C LEU A 85 11.92 -10.69 11.89
N PHE A 86 11.19 -10.39 10.81
CA PHE A 86 11.07 -11.28 9.64
C PHE A 86 11.68 -10.70 8.37
N LYS A 87 12.64 -9.75 8.49
CA LYS A 87 13.23 -9.04 7.34
C LYS A 87 13.67 -9.99 6.22
N ASP A 88 14.47 -11.00 6.55
CA ASP A 88 15.01 -11.95 5.56
C ASP A 88 13.92 -12.78 4.88
N GLN A 89 12.90 -13.20 5.64
CA GLN A 89 11.76 -13.95 5.09
C GLN A 89 10.91 -13.07 4.16
N ILE A 90 10.75 -11.80 4.50
CA ILE A 90 10.04 -10.82 3.66
C ILE A 90 10.82 -10.67 2.35
N GLU A 91 12.11 -10.40 2.39
CA GLU A 91 12.95 -10.29 1.18
C GLU A 91 12.86 -11.54 0.29
N ALA A 92 12.87 -12.74 0.90
CA ALA A 92 12.70 -13.99 0.17
C ALA A 92 11.33 -14.08 -0.54
N LEU A 93 10.25 -13.63 0.11
CA LEU A 93 8.92 -13.57 -0.52
C LEU A 93 8.90 -12.58 -1.71
N PHE A 94 9.54 -11.42 -1.59
CA PHE A 94 9.63 -10.44 -2.68
C PHE A 94 10.44 -10.95 -3.89
N SER A 95 11.41 -11.83 -3.66
CA SER A 95 12.20 -12.44 -4.74
C SER A 95 11.43 -13.50 -5.56
N SER A 96 10.28 -13.98 -5.05
CA SER A 96 9.47 -15.00 -5.68
C SER A 96 8.14 -14.45 -6.17
N THR A 97 7.80 -14.73 -7.43
CA THR A 97 6.47 -14.37 -7.97
C THR A 97 5.44 -15.48 -7.79
N ARG A 98 5.85 -16.69 -7.36
CA ARG A 98 5.00 -17.89 -7.37
C ARG A 98 3.78 -17.80 -6.45
N THR A 99 3.84 -17.00 -5.40
CA THR A 99 2.76 -16.89 -4.40
C THR A 99 1.77 -15.76 -4.71
N LEU A 100 2.09 -14.87 -5.66
CA LEU A 100 1.25 -13.74 -6.09
C LEU A 100 -0.21 -14.14 -6.41
N PRO A 101 -0.51 -15.25 -7.10
CA PRO A 101 -1.89 -15.63 -7.41
C PRO A 101 -2.77 -15.75 -6.17
N TYR A 102 -2.25 -16.39 -5.11
CA TYR A 102 -2.97 -16.63 -3.87
C TYR A 102 -3.20 -15.33 -3.09
N GLU A 103 -2.20 -14.45 -3.07
CA GLU A 103 -2.23 -13.17 -2.37
C GLU A 103 -3.20 -12.18 -3.04
N PHE A 104 -3.25 -12.16 -4.37
CA PHE A 104 -4.26 -11.40 -5.12
C PHE A 104 -5.67 -11.92 -4.87
N ILE A 105 -5.87 -13.24 -4.81
CA ILE A 105 -7.17 -13.84 -4.46
C ILE A 105 -7.57 -13.49 -3.03
N PHE A 106 -6.64 -13.52 -2.08
CA PHE A 106 -6.89 -13.07 -0.71
C PHE A 106 -7.33 -11.60 -0.67
N THR A 107 -6.63 -10.72 -1.38
CA THR A 107 -7.02 -9.32 -1.55
C THR A 107 -8.42 -9.21 -2.18
N ALA A 108 -8.73 -10.02 -3.19
CA ALA A 108 -10.06 -10.02 -3.80
C ALA A 108 -11.17 -10.38 -2.81
N ILE A 109 -10.98 -11.44 -2.02
CA ILE A 109 -11.95 -11.91 -1.02
C ILE A 109 -12.19 -10.83 0.03
N THR A 110 -11.12 -10.25 0.60
CA THR A 110 -11.25 -9.18 1.60
C THR A 110 -12.02 -7.99 1.02
N LEU A 111 -11.75 -7.60 -0.23
CA LEU A 111 -12.49 -6.51 -0.88
C LEU A 111 -13.96 -6.84 -1.09
N PHE A 112 -14.31 -8.03 -1.56
CA PHE A 112 -15.71 -8.41 -1.73
C PHE A 112 -16.48 -8.37 -0.41
N LEU A 113 -15.85 -8.84 0.67
CA LEU A 113 -16.45 -8.84 2.01
C LEU A 113 -16.74 -7.42 2.52
N THR A 114 -16.06 -6.37 2.02
CA THR A 114 -16.37 -4.98 2.43
C THR A 114 -17.81 -4.56 2.11
N LYS A 115 -18.46 -5.20 1.13
CA LYS A 115 -19.87 -4.95 0.79
C LYS A 115 -20.83 -5.37 1.90
N LEU A 116 -20.41 -6.29 2.78
CA LEU A 116 -21.23 -6.80 3.87
C LEU A 116 -21.23 -5.89 5.10
N PHE A 117 -20.32 -4.93 5.17
CA PHE A 117 -20.15 -4.08 6.34
C PHE A 117 -20.87 -2.75 6.18
N VAL A 118 -21.57 -2.36 7.24
CA VAL A 118 -22.28 -1.08 7.35
C VAL A 118 -21.66 -0.31 8.51
N SER A 119 -21.52 1.01 8.34
CA SER A 119 -21.06 1.89 9.43
C SER A 119 -21.98 1.75 10.64
N LYS A 120 -21.38 1.62 11.83
CA LYS A 120 -22.10 1.55 13.11
C LYS A 120 -21.76 2.74 14.02
N ASP A 121 -21.24 3.82 13.42
CA ASP A 121 -20.70 4.99 14.12
C ASP A 121 -19.70 4.62 15.23
N ALA A 122 -18.96 3.53 15.01
CA ALA A 122 -17.94 3.07 15.93
C ALA A 122 -16.83 4.11 16.01
N LYS A 123 -16.32 4.33 17.24
CA LYS A 123 -15.20 5.23 17.49
C LYS A 123 -13.88 4.47 17.43
N LEU A 124 -12.79 5.16 17.09
CA LEU A 124 -11.45 4.62 17.24
C LEU A 124 -11.14 4.37 18.72
N THR A 125 -10.68 3.15 19.00
CA THR A 125 -10.23 2.66 20.29
C THR A 125 -8.87 1.98 20.14
N TYR A 126 -8.18 1.69 21.24
CA TYR A 126 -6.94 0.90 21.21
C TYR A 126 -7.15 -0.49 20.61
N LYS A 127 -8.29 -1.13 20.91
CA LYS A 127 -8.64 -2.44 20.33
C LYS A 127 -8.81 -2.35 18.82
N SER A 128 -9.53 -1.34 18.31
CA SER A 128 -9.68 -1.18 16.87
C SER A 128 -8.34 -0.87 16.19
N ALA A 129 -7.53 0.01 16.79
CA ALA A 129 -6.20 0.35 16.29
C ALA A 129 -5.30 -0.88 16.15
N LEU A 130 -5.25 -1.72 17.19
CA LEU A 130 -4.45 -2.95 17.18
C LEU A 130 -4.94 -3.95 16.12
N ILE A 131 -6.26 -4.16 16.01
CA ILE A 131 -6.82 -5.08 15.00
C ILE A 131 -6.48 -4.58 13.60
N ILE A 132 -6.67 -3.30 13.30
CA ILE A 132 -6.31 -2.73 11.99
C ILE A 132 -4.80 -2.86 11.75
N GLY A 133 -3.97 -2.69 12.78
CA GLY A 133 -2.53 -2.91 12.72
C GLY A 133 -2.11 -4.35 12.40
N ILE A 134 -2.84 -5.34 12.93
CA ILE A 134 -2.63 -6.75 12.56
C ILE A 134 -2.93 -6.96 11.08
N PHE A 135 -4.02 -6.40 10.55
CA PHE A 135 -4.31 -6.44 9.11
C PHE A 135 -3.26 -5.68 8.28
N GLN A 136 -2.68 -4.60 8.79
CA GLN A 136 -1.53 -3.96 8.14
C GLN A 136 -0.32 -4.88 8.08
N THR A 137 -0.09 -5.68 9.12
CA THR A 137 1.03 -6.62 9.19
C THR A 137 0.90 -7.72 8.14
N LEU A 138 -0.32 -8.21 7.89
CA LEU A 138 -0.58 -9.16 6.79
C LEU A 138 -0.17 -8.59 5.42
N ALA A 139 -0.29 -7.28 5.24
CA ALA A 139 0.06 -6.59 4.00
C ALA A 139 1.57 -6.39 3.78
N ILE A 140 2.42 -6.93 4.66
CA ILE A 140 3.85 -7.09 4.39
C ILE A 140 4.07 -8.16 3.32
N ILE A 141 3.17 -9.16 3.25
CA ILE A 141 3.22 -10.19 2.21
C ILE A 141 2.97 -9.53 0.84
N PRO A 142 3.78 -9.82 -0.19
CA PRO A 142 3.55 -9.32 -1.55
C PRO A 142 2.11 -9.56 -2.03
N ALA A 143 1.60 -8.71 -2.92
CA ALA A 143 0.25 -8.79 -3.49
C ALA A 143 -0.94 -8.68 -2.48
N ILE A 144 -0.71 -8.70 -1.16
CA ILE A 144 -1.72 -8.31 -0.18
C ILE A 144 -1.78 -6.79 -0.12
N SER A 145 -2.94 -6.21 -0.45
CA SER A 145 -3.07 -4.75 -0.45
C SER A 145 -3.11 -4.18 0.98
N ARG A 146 -2.18 -3.30 1.32
CA ARG A 146 -2.15 -2.60 2.63
C ARG A 146 -3.33 -1.67 2.83
N SER A 147 -3.64 -0.81 1.85
CA SER A 147 -4.83 0.05 1.92
C SER A 147 -6.10 -0.79 1.95
N GLY A 148 -6.20 -1.84 1.12
CA GLY A 148 -7.32 -2.78 1.12
C GLY A 148 -7.55 -3.44 2.48
N SER A 149 -6.50 -4.01 3.07
CA SER A 149 -6.57 -4.76 4.34
C SER A 149 -6.91 -3.88 5.53
N THR A 150 -6.31 -2.70 5.63
CA THR A 150 -6.55 -1.78 6.76
C THR A 150 -7.91 -1.09 6.66
N ILE A 151 -8.35 -0.71 5.45
CA ILE A 151 -9.70 -0.18 5.23
C ILE A 151 -10.75 -1.27 5.48
N PHE A 152 -10.52 -2.49 4.99
CA PHE A 152 -11.37 -3.66 5.27
C PHE A 152 -11.55 -3.85 6.78
N ALA A 153 -10.47 -3.88 7.54
CA ALA A 153 -10.52 -4.05 8.99
C ALA A 153 -11.27 -2.91 9.68
N GLY A 154 -11.05 -1.66 9.25
CA GLY A 154 -11.78 -0.51 9.77
C GLY A 154 -13.29 -0.60 9.54
N LEU A 155 -13.70 -0.96 8.32
CA LEU A 155 -15.11 -1.17 7.97
C LEU A 155 -15.73 -2.35 8.74
N MET A 156 -14.99 -3.47 8.86
CA MET A 156 -15.41 -4.64 9.63
C MET A 156 -15.70 -4.30 11.09
N LEU A 157 -14.92 -3.38 11.67
CA LEU A 157 -15.10 -2.88 13.03
C LEU A 157 -16.21 -1.82 13.15
N GLY A 158 -16.89 -1.48 12.06
CA GLY A 158 -18.00 -0.54 12.02
C GLY A 158 -17.60 0.93 11.97
N LEU A 159 -16.33 1.24 11.66
CA LEU A 159 -15.91 2.62 11.41
C LEU A 159 -16.57 3.16 10.14
N SER A 160 -16.79 4.48 10.09
CA SER A 160 -17.25 5.12 8.86
C SER A 160 -16.19 5.00 7.75
N PRO A 161 -16.57 5.00 6.46
CA PRO A 161 -15.61 4.90 5.36
C PRO A 161 -14.50 5.98 5.41
N LEU A 162 -14.85 7.21 5.80
CA LEU A 162 -13.88 8.30 5.94
C LEU A 162 -12.95 8.12 7.14
N GLU A 163 -13.45 7.55 8.24
CA GLU A 163 -12.63 7.27 9.43
C GLU A 163 -11.66 6.13 9.15
N ALA A 164 -12.13 5.02 8.55
CA ALA A 164 -11.29 3.91 8.12
C ALA A 164 -10.20 4.35 7.12
N PHE A 165 -10.57 5.19 6.15
CA PHE A 165 -9.62 5.80 5.21
C PHE A 165 -8.57 6.63 5.94
N SER A 166 -8.99 7.59 6.76
CA SER A 166 -8.07 8.52 7.41
C SER A 166 -7.12 7.79 8.36
N PHE A 167 -7.64 6.79 9.10
CA PHE A 167 -6.81 5.98 9.99
C PHE A 167 -5.83 5.09 9.22
N SER A 168 -6.27 4.40 8.15
CA SER A 168 -5.42 3.59 7.26
C SER A 168 -4.21 4.37 6.73
N PHE A 169 -4.42 5.60 6.25
CA PHE A 169 -3.34 6.45 5.77
C PHE A 169 -2.53 7.09 6.91
N GLY A 170 -3.11 7.23 8.10
CA GLY A 170 -2.38 7.57 9.31
C GLY A 170 -1.34 6.51 9.68
N LEU A 171 -1.69 5.22 9.55
CA LEU A 171 -0.78 4.10 9.80
C LEU A 171 0.32 3.95 8.72
N PHE A 172 0.00 4.33 7.48
CA PHE A 172 0.94 4.31 6.35
C PHE A 172 2.14 5.22 6.58
N ILE A 173 1.92 6.44 7.05
CA ILE A 173 2.97 7.45 7.22
C ILE A 173 4.16 6.90 8.02
N PRO A 174 3.99 6.44 9.29
CA PRO A 174 5.11 5.89 10.06
C PRO A 174 5.64 4.57 9.50
N ALA A 175 4.81 3.74 8.86
CA ALA A 175 5.27 2.49 8.25
C ALA A 175 6.20 2.75 7.05
N SER A 176 5.83 3.65 6.14
CA SER A 176 6.66 4.06 5.00
C SER A 176 7.91 4.81 5.42
N PHE A 177 7.83 5.67 6.43
CA PHE A 177 9.03 6.28 7.02
C PHE A 177 9.97 5.21 7.61
N GLY A 178 9.41 4.20 8.28
CA GLY A 178 10.19 3.08 8.81
C GLY A 178 10.90 2.28 7.71
N ALA A 179 10.19 1.93 6.63
CA ALA A 179 10.78 1.25 5.47
C ALA A 179 11.89 2.09 4.82
N LEU A 180 11.64 3.39 4.60
CA LEU A 180 12.66 4.32 4.12
C LEU A 180 13.90 4.32 5.02
N ALA A 181 13.72 4.40 6.34
CA ALA A 181 14.82 4.46 7.31
C ALA A 181 15.67 3.19 7.33
N LEU A 182 15.05 2.01 7.18
CA LEU A 182 15.75 0.71 7.18
C LEU A 182 16.68 0.57 5.96
N ASP A 183 16.27 1.09 4.81
CA ASP A 183 16.95 0.86 3.53
C ASP A 183 17.58 2.14 2.93
N LEU A 184 17.83 3.16 3.78
CA LEU A 184 18.50 4.42 3.38
C LEU A 184 19.86 4.18 2.69
N LYS A 185 20.61 3.18 3.17
CA LYS A 185 21.93 2.84 2.61
C LYS A 185 21.80 2.37 1.16
N ASP A 186 20.76 1.58 0.87
CA ASP A 186 20.57 1.02 -0.46
C ASP A 186 20.02 2.07 -1.45
N ILE A 187 19.25 3.06 -0.96
CA ILE A 187 18.82 4.22 -1.77
C ILE A 187 20.01 5.11 -2.15
N SER A 188 21.04 5.19 -1.31
CA SER A 188 22.22 6.03 -1.60
C SER A 188 23.02 5.58 -2.83
N SER A 189 22.82 4.33 -3.28
CA SER A 189 23.38 3.82 -4.53
C SER A 189 22.66 4.28 -5.80
N LEU A 190 21.46 4.86 -5.67
CA LEU A 190 20.71 5.40 -6.80
C LEU A 190 21.24 6.79 -7.18
N ASP A 191 21.35 7.04 -8.48
CA ASP A 191 21.59 8.40 -8.98
C ASP A 191 20.28 9.20 -8.89
N LEU A 192 20.07 9.83 -7.74
CA LEU A 192 18.87 10.60 -7.41
C LEU A 192 18.71 11.86 -8.28
N PHE A 193 19.80 12.38 -8.85
CA PHE A 193 19.78 13.59 -9.67
C PHE A 193 19.67 13.30 -11.17
N SER A 194 19.67 12.01 -11.56
CA SER A 194 19.39 11.63 -12.94
C SER A 194 17.98 12.08 -13.35
N LEU A 195 17.83 12.43 -14.63
CA LEU A 195 16.53 12.79 -15.22
C LEU A 195 15.49 11.69 -15.01
N THR A 196 15.92 10.42 -15.04
CA THR A 196 15.08 9.25 -14.81
C THR A 196 14.51 9.22 -13.40
N SER A 197 15.35 9.35 -12.37
CA SER A 197 14.92 9.32 -10.96
C SER A 197 13.99 10.49 -10.63
N ILE A 198 14.33 11.70 -11.06
CA ILE A 198 13.51 12.90 -10.84
C ILE A 198 12.14 12.74 -11.51
N SER A 199 12.11 12.31 -12.77
CA SER A 199 10.85 12.11 -13.51
C SER A 199 10.00 11.02 -12.87
N ALA A 200 10.62 9.91 -12.46
CA ALA A 200 9.95 8.80 -11.78
C ALA A 200 9.30 9.24 -10.46
N PHE A 201 10.02 10.03 -9.66
CA PHE A 201 9.51 10.57 -8.39
C PHE A 201 8.32 11.50 -8.61
N ILE A 202 8.44 12.47 -9.52
CA ILE A 202 7.37 13.45 -9.81
C ILE A 202 6.13 12.74 -10.34
N VAL A 203 6.29 11.84 -11.33
CA VAL A 203 5.18 11.09 -11.92
C VAL A 203 4.49 10.24 -10.85
N THR A 204 5.26 9.51 -10.03
CA THR A 204 4.69 8.70 -8.96
C THR A 204 3.91 9.57 -7.99
N ALA A 205 4.45 10.71 -7.54
CA ALA A 205 3.78 11.61 -6.59
C ALA A 205 2.47 12.20 -7.17
N LEU A 206 2.46 12.61 -8.44
CA LEU A 206 1.27 13.15 -9.09
C LEU A 206 0.17 12.10 -9.27
N VAL A 207 0.54 10.92 -9.79
CA VAL A 207 -0.41 9.81 -10.00
C VAL A 207 -0.94 9.28 -8.67
N SER A 208 -0.07 9.22 -7.66
CA SER A 208 -0.40 8.93 -6.25
C SER A 208 -1.49 9.87 -5.74
N TYR A 209 -1.31 11.18 -5.91
CA TYR A 209 -2.29 12.18 -5.47
C TYR A 209 -3.66 11.99 -6.14
N ILE A 210 -3.68 11.75 -7.47
CA ILE A 210 -4.92 11.49 -8.21
C ILE A 210 -5.60 10.21 -7.72
N SER A 211 -4.82 9.17 -7.43
CA SER A 211 -5.33 7.88 -6.96
C SER A 211 -5.93 7.97 -5.55
N LEU A 212 -5.38 8.82 -4.67
CA LEU A 212 -6.01 9.12 -3.36
C LEU A 212 -7.37 9.79 -3.51
N LEU A 213 -7.48 10.79 -4.40
CA LEU A 213 -8.76 11.47 -4.68
C LEU A 213 -9.80 10.47 -5.19
N TYR A 214 -9.40 9.61 -6.13
CA TYR A 214 -10.28 8.59 -6.68
C TYR A 214 -10.68 7.56 -5.61
N LEU A 215 -9.73 7.04 -4.83
CA LEU A 215 -9.99 6.07 -3.77
C LEU A 215 -10.95 6.62 -2.72
N GLN A 216 -10.73 7.85 -2.26
CA GLN A 216 -11.62 8.49 -1.29
C GLN A 216 -13.05 8.52 -1.83
N LYS A 217 -13.23 8.95 -3.08
CA LYS A 217 -14.54 8.99 -3.75
C LYS A 217 -15.17 7.60 -3.89
N VAL A 218 -14.41 6.59 -4.31
CA VAL A 218 -14.92 5.22 -4.49
C VAL A 218 -15.35 4.63 -3.14
N LEU A 219 -14.55 4.86 -2.10
CA LEU A 219 -14.80 4.37 -0.76
C LEU A 219 -16.04 5.04 -0.12
N THR A 220 -16.17 6.36 -0.23
CA THR A 220 -17.36 7.08 0.29
C THR A 220 -18.64 6.71 -0.44
N ASN A 221 -18.54 6.23 -1.70
CA ASN A 221 -19.68 5.72 -2.46
C ASN A 221 -19.89 4.19 -2.28
N HIS A 222 -19.23 3.55 -1.30
CA HIS A 222 -19.35 2.13 -1.00
C HIS A 222 -19.03 1.19 -2.19
N TYR A 223 -18.12 1.60 -3.07
CA TYR A 223 -17.74 0.85 -4.27
C TYR A 223 -16.38 0.13 -4.17
N LEU A 224 -15.77 0.09 -2.98
CA LEU A 224 -14.45 -0.52 -2.78
C LEU A 224 -14.41 -2.00 -3.22
N TRP A 225 -15.49 -2.75 -2.99
CA TRP A 225 -15.60 -4.16 -3.38
C TRP A 225 -15.42 -4.42 -4.89
N LYS A 226 -15.62 -3.43 -5.75
CA LYS A 226 -15.45 -3.58 -7.21
C LYS A 226 -14.00 -3.89 -7.60
N PHE A 227 -13.03 -3.42 -6.82
CA PHE A 227 -11.62 -3.76 -7.02
C PHE A 227 -11.33 -5.25 -6.81
N GLY A 228 -12.22 -5.96 -6.07
CA GLY A 228 -12.10 -7.40 -5.88
C GLY A 228 -12.17 -8.18 -7.20
N PHE A 229 -12.96 -7.73 -8.17
CA PHE A 229 -13.02 -8.38 -9.49
C PHE A 229 -11.68 -8.29 -10.22
N TYR A 230 -11.03 -7.13 -10.15
CA TYR A 230 -9.72 -6.94 -10.75
C TYR A 230 -8.68 -7.86 -10.11
N CYS A 231 -8.60 -7.88 -8.77
CA CYS A 231 -7.65 -8.72 -8.05
C CYS A 231 -7.91 -10.21 -8.31
N LEU A 232 -9.16 -10.63 -8.36
CA LEU A 232 -9.53 -12.02 -8.66
C LEU A 232 -9.11 -12.41 -10.08
N ALA A 233 -9.43 -11.56 -11.07
CA ALA A 233 -9.06 -11.81 -12.46
C ALA A 233 -7.54 -11.87 -12.65
N LEU A 234 -6.80 -10.95 -12.04
CA LEU A 234 -5.34 -10.94 -12.08
C LEU A 234 -4.75 -12.17 -11.38
N GLY A 235 -5.21 -12.50 -10.18
CA GLY A 235 -4.75 -13.67 -9.44
C GLY A 235 -4.99 -14.98 -10.19
N LEU A 236 -6.19 -15.15 -10.77
CA LEU A 236 -6.50 -16.32 -11.61
C LEU A 236 -5.66 -16.35 -12.89
N GLY A 237 -5.47 -15.21 -13.55
CA GLY A 237 -4.64 -15.10 -14.75
C GLY A 237 -3.17 -15.45 -14.49
N LEU A 238 -2.65 -15.10 -13.32
CA LEU A 238 -1.26 -15.37 -12.95
C LEU A 238 -0.96 -16.88 -12.81
N PHE A 239 -1.92 -17.72 -12.42
CA PHE A 239 -1.70 -19.18 -12.41
C PHE A 239 -1.29 -19.75 -13.78
N PHE A 240 -1.61 -19.06 -14.87
CA PHE A 240 -1.23 -19.48 -16.23
C PHE A 240 0.07 -18.85 -16.71
N LEU A 241 0.56 -17.79 -16.05
CA LEU A 241 1.69 -16.99 -16.50
C LEU A 241 3.00 -17.32 -15.78
N ILE A 242 2.96 -17.87 -14.57
CA ILE A 242 4.13 -18.01 -13.68
C ILE A 242 4.26 -19.38 -12.99
#